data_AF-A0A933IJC8-F1
#
_entry.id   AF-A0A933IJC8-F1
#
_cell.length_a   1.000
_cell.length_b   1.000
_cell.length_c   1.000
_cell.angle_alpha   90.00
_cell.angle_beta   90.00
_cell.angle_gamma   90.00
#
_symmetry.space_group_name_H-M   'P 1'
#
loop_
_entity.id
_entity.type
_entity.pdbx_description
1 polymer ?
#
loop_
_entity_poly.entity_id
_entity_poly.type
_entity_poly.pdbx_seq_one_letter_code
_entity_poly.pdbx_strand_id
1 'polypeptide(L)'
;MNTSTIDPQEARALHVRVTDDDLAVDLLDGRTVVVPLAWYPRLLHGTRQERNRWRLIGRGVGIHWPDLDEDLSVEGLLAGRPSGESQRSLKRWLEARESARPKRIQPAREKRRPQTGRRAARGCFATRYTAGSVKRDVGYFMYFLSKLGKSERTRFTLILLVAALGAQAPAAAGVADPVVVRGPQRLLVVAVRFPGTDPSLALPRIAEKVGKVGEYIRTVSYGKAWLEAKVTGWYGMPGPLSEYRVSPLNYKVDKGRVRRLVADALAASRRDADLGTYRVIWIVVGAFTRPGEGYGMIAYCANPGMLSGVLGAKPRLEAVDLPGGGSFSGPVIVSAENAHVGHAAHDLLHALGGVQDGKRVVPDLYDFDRQSNPPEGRLSPELFAIHAGPWDIMSQHFIVVTKPPPPPSSFTRLQLGWIEPAQVVTVRPGETREVRLQPLALGRGLLAVRVPIDAHRSLLIENRQPVGDDAVLPAAGVLVLEVDTAREEGAGIVRAADANPGVPRLQAAPFVPAAGQVRYYRNADVGVAVAPLAVEPDRTLRLVVTTPKRITDFVPDDRR
;
A
#
# COMPACT_ATOMS: atom_id res chain seq x y z
N MET A 1 15.11 35.38 -23.48
CA MET A 1 13.78 34.80 -23.19
C MET A 1 13.36 34.08 -24.45
N ASN A 2 13.48 32.75 -24.51
CA ASN A 2 13.07 31.99 -25.69
C ASN A 2 11.71 31.39 -25.37
N THR A 3 10.65 31.99 -25.91
CA THR A 3 9.31 31.40 -25.88
C THR A 3 9.27 30.36 -27.00
N SER A 4 9.27 29.09 -26.65
CA SER A 4 9.02 28.01 -27.61
C SER A 4 7.51 27.90 -27.79
N THR A 5 7.00 28.41 -28.92
CA THR A 5 5.65 28.09 -29.40
C THR A 5 5.71 26.70 -30.01
N ILE A 6 5.23 25.69 -29.29
CA ILE A 6 4.98 24.36 -29.85
C ILE A 6 3.78 24.50 -30.79
N ASP A 7 3.95 24.12 -32.05
CA ASP A 7 2.90 24.11 -33.05
C ASP A 7 1.77 23.14 -32.64
N PRO A 8 0.52 23.61 -32.44
CA PRO A 8 -0.61 22.74 -32.11
C PRO A 8 -0.89 21.66 -33.17
N GLN A 9 -0.37 21.80 -34.40
CA GLN A 9 -0.59 20.85 -35.50
C GLN A 9 0.02 19.45 -35.28
N GLU A 10 0.88 19.26 -34.27
CA GLU A 10 1.48 17.95 -33.94
C GLU A 10 0.73 17.16 -32.87
N ALA A 11 -0.27 17.76 -32.20
CA ALA A 11 -1.01 17.08 -31.15
C ALA A 11 -1.99 16.05 -31.72
N ARG A 12 -1.66 14.76 -31.57
CA ARG A 12 -2.49 13.63 -32.02
C ARG A 12 -2.92 12.76 -30.84
N ALA A 13 -4.19 12.42 -30.77
CA ALA A 13 -4.72 11.48 -29.80
C ALA A 13 -4.14 10.08 -30.03
N LEU A 14 -3.66 9.47 -28.95
CA LEU A 14 -3.21 8.08 -28.90
C LEU A 14 -4.20 7.21 -28.14
N HIS A 15 -4.74 7.71 -27.03
CA HIS A 15 -5.60 6.95 -26.16
C HIS A 15 -6.63 7.85 -25.49
N VAL A 16 -7.83 7.30 -25.28
CA VAL A 16 -8.97 8.03 -24.73
C VAL A 16 -9.57 7.25 -23.58
N ARG A 17 -9.76 7.93 -22.46
CA ARG A 17 -10.37 7.38 -21.25
C ARG A 17 -11.54 8.28 -20.84
N VAL A 18 -12.71 7.69 -20.72
CA VAL A 18 -13.91 8.39 -20.25
C VAL A 18 -14.29 7.82 -18.89
N THR A 19 -14.36 8.67 -17.87
CA THR A 19 -14.84 8.32 -16.53
C THR A 19 -16.29 8.76 -16.37
N ASP A 20 -16.79 8.91 -15.14
CA ASP A 20 -18.11 9.50 -14.90
C ASP A 20 -18.06 11.03 -14.87
N ASP A 21 -16.88 11.60 -14.61
CA ASP A 21 -16.69 13.05 -14.43
C ASP A 21 -15.80 13.69 -15.50
N ASP A 22 -14.88 12.92 -16.10
CA ASP A 22 -13.83 13.43 -16.99
C ASP A 22 -13.66 12.60 -18.27
N LEU A 23 -13.29 13.30 -19.35
CA LEU A 23 -12.69 12.77 -20.57
C LEU A 23 -11.19 13.11 -20.56
N ALA A 24 -10.34 12.08 -20.58
CA ALA A 24 -8.89 12.20 -20.66
C ALA A 24 -8.37 11.66 -22.00
N VAL A 25 -7.53 12.45 -22.68
CA VAL A 25 -6.92 12.10 -23.96
C VAL A 25 -5.40 12.19 -23.86
N ASP A 26 -4.74 11.05 -24.03
CA ASP A 26 -3.28 10.96 -24.10
C ASP A 26 -2.84 11.32 -25.52
N LEU A 27 -1.88 12.25 -25.63
CA LEU A 27 -1.37 12.77 -26.89
C LEU A 27 0.00 12.16 -27.23
N LEU A 28 0.30 12.10 -28.53
CA LEU A 28 1.56 11.57 -29.07
C LEU A 28 2.80 12.30 -28.55
N ASP A 29 2.66 13.59 -28.23
CA ASP A 29 3.74 14.43 -27.68
C ASP A 29 3.97 14.22 -26.17
N GLY A 30 3.28 13.27 -25.55
CA GLY A 30 3.43 12.90 -24.14
C GLY A 30 2.56 13.70 -23.17
N ARG A 31 1.75 14.65 -23.65
CA ARG A 31 0.74 15.34 -22.81
C ARG A 31 -0.51 14.49 -22.63
N THR A 32 -1.20 14.70 -21.51
CA THR A 32 -2.58 14.22 -21.33
C THR A 32 -3.48 15.43 -21.12
N VAL A 33 -4.52 15.56 -21.95
CA VAL A 33 -5.53 16.60 -21.81
C VAL A 33 -6.72 16.00 -21.06
N VAL A 34 -7.12 16.62 -19.95
CA VAL A 34 -8.28 16.20 -19.16
C VAL A 34 -9.30 17.32 -19.16
N VAL A 35 -10.53 17.00 -19.54
CA VAL A 35 -11.65 17.93 -19.60
C VAL A 35 -12.90 17.31 -18.94
N PRO A 36 -13.79 18.11 -18.33
CA PRO A 36 -15.01 17.58 -17.73
C PRO A 36 -15.88 16.86 -18.75
N LEU A 37 -16.36 15.66 -18.42
CA LEU A 37 -17.30 14.89 -19.24
C LEU A 37 -18.60 15.66 -19.50
N ALA A 38 -19.01 16.51 -18.54
CA ALA A 38 -20.20 17.36 -18.66
C ALA A 38 -20.18 18.29 -19.88
N TRP A 39 -19.01 18.53 -20.48
CA TRP A 39 -18.88 19.33 -21.71
C TRP A 39 -19.35 18.60 -22.98
N TYR A 40 -19.58 17.29 -22.90
CA TYR A 40 -19.93 16.43 -24.03
C TYR A 40 -21.20 15.64 -23.72
N PRO A 41 -22.40 16.22 -23.95
CA PRO A 41 -23.66 15.65 -23.48
C PRO A 41 -23.94 14.23 -23.96
N ARG A 42 -23.61 13.87 -25.20
CA ARG A 42 -23.82 12.49 -25.72
C ARG A 42 -22.91 11.49 -25.01
N LEU A 43 -21.67 11.86 -24.70
CA LEU A 43 -20.77 11.04 -23.87
C LEU A 43 -21.29 10.94 -22.44
N LEU A 44 -21.76 12.04 -21.85
CA LEU A 44 -22.37 12.06 -20.51
C LEU A 44 -23.58 11.10 -20.42
N HIS A 45 -24.44 11.06 -21.43
CA HIS A 45 -25.59 10.15 -21.49
C HIS A 45 -25.26 8.73 -21.99
N GLY A 46 -24.06 8.52 -22.53
CA GLY A 46 -23.58 7.21 -22.97
C GLY A 46 -23.35 6.27 -21.80
N THR A 47 -23.68 4.99 -21.99
CA THR A 47 -23.28 3.94 -21.05
C THR A 47 -21.77 3.72 -21.10
N ARG A 48 -21.21 3.09 -20.07
CA ARG A 48 -19.77 2.80 -20.01
C ARG A 48 -19.27 1.96 -21.19
N GLN A 49 -20.10 1.04 -21.70
CA GLN A 49 -19.74 0.23 -22.88
C GLN A 49 -19.61 1.10 -24.13
N GLU A 50 -20.55 2.00 -24.34
CA GLU A 50 -20.55 2.90 -25.50
C GLU A 50 -19.42 3.92 -25.41
N ARG A 51 -19.15 4.48 -24.22
CA ARG A 51 -18.00 5.38 -23.97
C ARG A 51 -16.64 4.69 -24.19
N ASN A 52 -16.55 3.39 -23.97
CA ASN A 52 -15.32 2.61 -24.20
C ASN A 52 -15.17 2.19 -25.66
N ARG A 53 -16.20 2.33 -26.49
CA ARG A 53 -16.18 1.96 -27.90
C ARG A 53 -15.92 3.19 -28.76
N TRP A 54 -14.66 3.61 -28.82
CA TRP A 54 -14.20 4.73 -29.65
C TRP A 54 -13.16 4.28 -30.67
N ARG A 55 -12.92 5.11 -31.69
CA ARG A 55 -11.82 4.94 -32.65
C ARG A 55 -11.20 6.29 -32.98
N LEU A 56 -9.91 6.29 -33.33
CA LEU A 56 -9.24 7.48 -33.84
C LEU A 56 -9.64 7.74 -35.30
N ILE A 57 -9.84 8.99 -35.65
CA ILE A 57 -10.09 9.46 -37.02
C ILE A 57 -9.04 10.50 -37.42
N GLY A 58 -8.79 10.65 -38.72
CA GLY A 58 -7.80 11.62 -39.24
C GLY A 58 -6.37 11.39 -38.72
N ARG A 59 -5.95 10.12 -38.50
CA ARG A 59 -4.66 9.76 -37.88
C ARG A 59 -4.46 10.40 -36.50
N GLY A 60 -5.49 10.37 -35.66
CA GLY A 60 -5.45 10.90 -34.29
C GLY A 60 -5.76 12.40 -34.18
N VAL A 61 -6.21 13.05 -35.26
CA VAL A 61 -6.68 14.45 -35.22
C VAL A 61 -8.07 14.55 -34.55
N GLY A 62 -8.85 13.46 -34.60
CA GLY A 62 -10.12 13.36 -33.89
C GLY A 62 -10.38 11.97 -33.32
N ILE A 63 -11.43 11.90 -32.51
CA ILE A 63 -11.89 10.70 -31.80
C ILE A 63 -13.38 10.54 -32.10
N HIS A 64 -13.78 9.36 -32.55
CA HIS A 64 -15.15 9.02 -32.93
C HIS A 64 -15.74 7.94 -32.02
N TRP A 65 -16.93 8.18 -31.48
CA TRP A 65 -17.75 7.21 -30.74
C TRP A 65 -18.94 6.76 -31.61
N PRO A 66 -18.84 5.62 -32.32
CA PRO A 66 -19.89 5.15 -33.22
C PRO A 66 -21.24 4.89 -32.53
N ASP A 67 -21.22 4.42 -31.28
CA ASP A 67 -22.46 4.07 -30.56
C ASP A 67 -23.19 5.29 -30.01
N LEU A 68 -22.48 6.42 -29.96
CA LEU A 68 -22.99 7.68 -29.42
C LEU A 68 -23.13 8.75 -30.49
N ASP A 69 -22.70 8.48 -31.72
CA ASP A 69 -22.67 9.45 -32.82
C ASP A 69 -21.98 10.75 -32.38
N GLU A 70 -20.80 10.65 -31.76
CA GLU A 70 -20.03 11.80 -31.25
C GLU A 70 -18.62 11.81 -31.86
N ASP A 71 -18.19 12.99 -32.31
CA ASP A 71 -16.86 13.26 -32.84
C ASP A 71 -16.21 14.43 -32.10
N LEU A 72 -15.02 14.20 -31.53
CA LEU A 72 -14.23 15.23 -30.86
C LEU A 72 -12.91 15.46 -31.58
N SER A 73 -12.54 16.73 -31.80
CA SER A 73 -11.23 17.09 -32.35
C SER A 73 -10.21 17.35 -31.24
N VAL A 74 -8.96 16.92 -31.45
CA VAL A 74 -7.86 17.19 -30.51
C VAL A 74 -7.57 18.68 -30.39
N GLU A 75 -7.69 19.42 -31.48
CA GLU A 75 -7.58 20.88 -31.47
C GLU A 75 -8.67 21.51 -30.59
N GLY A 76 -9.92 21.02 -30.67
CA GLY A 76 -11.01 21.47 -29.82
C GLY A 76 -10.75 21.22 -28.33
N LEU A 77 -10.22 20.05 -28.00
CA LEU A 77 -9.82 19.70 -26.63
C LEU A 77 -8.70 20.60 -26.10
N LEU A 78 -7.67 20.87 -26.91
CA LEU A 78 -6.55 21.74 -26.54
C LEU A 78 -6.94 23.20 -26.40
N ALA A 79 -7.90 23.66 -27.20
CA ALA A 79 -8.47 25.00 -27.10
C ALA A 79 -9.51 25.13 -25.96
N GLY A 80 -9.79 24.05 -25.22
CA GLY A 80 -10.79 24.04 -24.15
C GLY A 80 -12.22 24.27 -24.63
N ARG A 81 -12.54 23.90 -25.88
CA ARG A 81 -13.87 24.10 -26.47
C ARG A 81 -14.81 22.93 -26.10
N PRO A 82 -15.97 23.20 -25.47
CA PRO A 82 -16.99 22.18 -25.20
C PRO A 82 -17.73 21.77 -26.48
N SER A 83 -18.57 20.74 -26.40
CA SER A 83 -19.38 20.29 -27.54
C SER A 83 -20.31 21.40 -28.07
N GLY A 84 -20.44 21.48 -29.40
CA GLY A 84 -21.37 22.39 -30.08
C GLY A 84 -22.81 21.86 -30.16
N GLU A 85 -23.13 20.75 -29.49
CA GLU A 85 -24.43 20.10 -29.53
C GLU A 85 -25.55 21.03 -29.03
N SER A 86 -26.55 21.29 -29.89
CA SER A 86 -27.72 22.08 -29.50
C SER A 86 -28.72 21.24 -28.70
N GLN A 87 -29.48 21.88 -27.81
CA GLN A 87 -30.54 21.21 -27.03
C GLN A 87 -31.56 20.47 -27.91
N ARG A 88 -31.87 21.01 -29.10
CA ARG A 88 -32.77 20.38 -30.08
C ARG A 88 -32.14 19.13 -30.73
N SER A 89 -30.82 19.13 -30.93
CA SER A 89 -30.07 17.98 -31.44
C SER A 89 -30.01 16.86 -30.40
N LEU A 90 -29.65 17.20 -29.15
CA LEU A 90 -29.54 16.24 -28.05
C LEU A 90 -30.88 15.58 -27.75
N LYS A 91 -31.97 16.36 -27.71
CA LYS A 91 -33.31 15.83 -27.49
C LYS A 91 -33.71 14.79 -28.54
N ARG A 92 -33.48 15.07 -29.83
CA ARG A 92 -33.77 14.12 -30.92
C ARG A 92 -32.93 12.85 -30.80
N TRP A 93 -31.65 12.98 -30.43
CA TRP A 93 -30.76 11.84 -30.23
C TRP A 93 -31.20 10.94 -29.05
N LEU A 94 -31.67 11.54 -27.94
CA LEU A 94 -32.22 10.80 -26.79
C LEU A 94 -33.52 10.05 -27.13
N GLU A 95 -34.44 10.70 -27.84
CA GLU A 95 -35.71 10.10 -28.29
C GLU A 95 -35.48 8.91 -29.25
N ALA A 96 -34.49 9.02 -30.15
CA ALA A 96 -34.07 7.93 -31.04
C ALA A 96 -33.48 6.73 -30.26
N ARG A 97 -32.73 6.97 -29.18
CA ARG A 97 -32.19 5.90 -28.31
C ARG A 97 -33.26 5.18 -27.51
N GLU A 98 -34.28 5.89 -27.07
CA GLU A 98 -35.36 5.31 -26.25
C GLU A 98 -36.29 4.42 -27.10
N SER A 99 -36.56 4.82 -28.34
CA SER A 99 -37.33 4.04 -29.31
C SER A 99 -36.61 2.76 -29.79
N ALA A 100 -35.28 2.71 -29.71
CA ALA A 100 -34.47 1.54 -30.07
C ALA A 100 -34.34 0.46 -28.97
N ARG A 101 -34.85 0.70 -27.75
CA ARG A 101 -34.78 -0.28 -26.64
C ARG A 101 -35.92 -1.31 -26.70
N PRO A 102 -35.64 -2.63 -26.65
CA PRO A 102 -36.70 -3.64 -26.64
C PRO A 102 -37.55 -3.57 -25.35
N LYS A 103 -38.89 -3.60 -25.48
CA LYS A 103 -39.82 -3.55 -24.35
C LYS A 103 -39.69 -4.80 -23.48
N ARG A 104 -39.45 -4.61 -22.18
CA ARG A 104 -39.22 -5.67 -21.18
C ARG A 104 -40.52 -6.35 -20.75
N ILE A 105 -40.60 -7.68 -20.85
CA ILE A 105 -41.70 -8.51 -20.34
C ILE A 105 -41.59 -8.64 -18.82
N GLN A 106 -42.70 -8.47 -18.08
CA GLN A 106 -42.77 -8.57 -16.61
C GLN A 106 -42.93 -10.04 -16.14
N PRO A 107 -42.26 -10.47 -15.05
CA PRO A 107 -42.49 -11.80 -14.47
C PRO A 107 -43.66 -11.81 -13.46
N ALA A 108 -44.36 -12.94 -13.39
CA ALA A 108 -45.57 -13.15 -12.60
C ALA A 108 -45.31 -13.26 -11.07
N ARG A 109 -46.27 -12.73 -10.29
CA ARG A 109 -46.28 -12.71 -8.81
C ARG A 109 -46.46 -14.10 -8.21
N GLU A 110 -45.55 -14.52 -7.34
CA GLU A 110 -45.65 -15.74 -6.53
C GLU A 110 -46.33 -15.47 -5.17
N LYS A 111 -47.30 -16.33 -4.80
CA LYS A 111 -48.17 -16.18 -3.62
C LYS A 111 -47.52 -16.79 -2.37
N ARG A 112 -47.52 -16.02 -1.26
CA ARG A 112 -47.08 -16.46 0.08
C ARG A 112 -48.05 -17.48 0.70
N ARG A 113 -47.51 -18.47 1.43
CA ARG A 113 -48.25 -19.35 2.37
C ARG A 113 -47.71 -19.19 3.81
N PRO A 114 -48.54 -19.44 4.85
CA PRO A 114 -48.26 -19.01 6.23
C PRO A 114 -47.56 -20.09 7.07
N GLN A 115 -46.77 -19.64 8.06
CA GLN A 115 -46.10 -20.46 9.06
C GLN A 115 -47.03 -20.71 10.26
N THR A 116 -47.20 -21.98 10.64
CA THR A 116 -47.73 -22.41 11.94
C THR A 116 -46.59 -22.95 12.81
N GLY A 117 -46.58 -22.54 14.08
CA GLY A 117 -45.55 -22.91 15.05
C GLY A 117 -45.81 -24.21 15.81
N ARG A 118 -44.77 -24.70 16.50
CA ARG A 118 -44.88 -25.48 17.74
C ARG A 118 -43.58 -25.42 18.54
N ARG A 119 -43.76 -25.53 19.86
CA ARG A 119 -42.87 -25.19 20.98
C ARG A 119 -41.87 -26.30 21.36
N ALA A 120 -40.79 -25.82 21.98
CA ALA A 120 -40.06 -26.31 23.17
C ALA A 120 -39.20 -27.58 23.09
N ALA A 121 -37.91 -27.42 23.44
CA ALA A 121 -37.37 -27.96 24.69
C ALA A 121 -36.08 -27.21 25.11
N ARG A 122 -35.99 -26.90 26.41
CA ARG A 122 -34.84 -26.28 27.09
C ARG A 122 -33.74 -27.32 27.27
N GLY A 123 -32.50 -26.96 26.93
CA GLY A 123 -31.28 -27.70 27.26
C GLY A 123 -30.19 -26.72 27.64
N CYS A 124 -29.92 -26.64 28.95
CA CYS A 124 -28.95 -25.78 29.60
C CYS A 124 -27.53 -26.33 29.41
N PHE A 125 -26.57 -25.52 28.93
CA PHE A 125 -25.15 -25.65 29.27
C PHE A 125 -24.47 -24.29 29.08
N ALA A 126 -24.26 -23.58 30.19
CA ALA A 126 -23.43 -22.39 30.26
C ALA A 126 -22.09 -22.79 30.89
N THR A 127 -21.01 -22.77 30.11
CA THR A 127 -19.65 -22.90 30.64
C THR A 127 -19.14 -21.51 31.02
N ARG A 128 -19.11 -21.23 32.32
CA ARG A 128 -18.41 -20.10 32.92
C ARG A 128 -16.90 -20.38 32.88
N TYR A 129 -16.12 -19.47 32.29
CA TYR A 129 -14.69 -19.36 32.58
C TYR A 129 -14.52 -18.39 33.75
N THR A 130 -14.11 -18.90 34.91
CA THR A 130 -13.70 -18.09 36.06
C THR A 130 -12.21 -17.82 36.02
N ALA A 131 -11.85 -16.54 36.13
CA ALA A 131 -10.52 -16.06 36.44
C ALA A 131 -10.12 -16.47 37.87
N GLY A 132 -8.89 -16.94 38.05
CA GLY A 132 -8.31 -17.11 39.38
C GLY A 132 -7.10 -18.04 39.42
N SER A 133 -5.89 -17.48 39.33
CA SER A 133 -4.70 -17.88 40.11
C SER A 133 -3.42 -17.28 39.53
N VAL A 134 -3.11 -16.03 39.88
CA VAL A 134 -1.74 -15.49 39.85
C VAL A 134 -1.47 -14.80 41.18
N LYS A 135 -1.51 -15.57 42.28
CA LYS A 135 -1.10 -15.12 43.62
C LYS A 135 -0.44 -16.21 44.49
N ARG A 136 -0.06 -17.37 43.91
CA ARG A 136 0.60 -18.46 44.66
C ARG A 136 2.12 -18.56 44.50
N ASP A 137 2.72 -17.90 43.51
CA ASP A 137 4.15 -18.16 43.21
C ASP A 137 5.15 -17.22 43.91
N VAL A 138 4.73 -16.07 44.44
CA VAL A 138 5.64 -15.16 45.18
C VAL A 138 5.90 -15.64 46.62
N GLY A 139 4.90 -16.28 47.24
CA GLY A 139 5.00 -16.78 48.62
C GLY A 139 5.98 -17.96 48.76
N TYR A 140 5.97 -18.89 47.81
CA TYR A 140 6.90 -20.02 47.79
C TYR A 140 8.34 -19.60 47.52
N PHE A 141 8.54 -18.58 46.68
CA PHE A 141 9.87 -18.05 46.35
C PHE A 141 10.51 -17.33 47.54
N MET A 142 9.76 -16.51 48.28
CA MET A 142 10.25 -15.84 49.48
C MET A 142 10.53 -16.83 50.63
N TYR A 143 9.72 -17.89 50.76
CA TYR A 143 9.96 -18.96 51.73
C TYR A 143 11.24 -19.76 51.41
N PHE A 144 11.48 -20.07 50.13
CA PHE A 144 12.70 -20.76 49.68
C PHE A 144 13.97 -19.92 49.93
N LEU A 145 13.94 -18.62 49.64
CA LEU A 145 15.07 -17.71 49.93
C LEU A 145 15.38 -17.61 51.43
N SER A 146 14.36 -17.73 52.28
CA SER A 146 14.54 -17.68 53.75
C SER A 146 15.32 -18.87 54.31
N LYS A 147 15.41 -20.00 53.58
CA LYS A 147 16.09 -21.23 54.00
C LYS A 147 17.52 -21.37 53.46
N LEU A 148 17.96 -20.51 52.54
CA LEU A 148 19.32 -20.55 51.99
C LEU A 148 20.35 -19.91 52.95
N GLY A 149 21.52 -20.52 53.06
CA GLY A 149 22.66 -19.99 53.83
C GLY A 149 23.25 -18.71 53.22
N LYS A 150 23.98 -17.91 54.01
CA LYS A 150 24.54 -16.60 53.59
C LYS A 150 25.31 -16.67 52.26
N SER A 151 26.12 -17.71 52.06
CA SER A 151 26.89 -17.93 50.82
C SER A 151 26.02 -18.19 49.58
N GLU A 152 24.91 -18.90 49.74
CA GLU A 152 24.01 -19.24 48.64
C GLU A 152 23.10 -18.07 48.26
N ARG A 153 22.72 -17.23 49.23
CA ARG A 153 22.02 -15.96 48.94
C ARG A 153 22.88 -15.03 48.10
N THR A 154 24.18 -14.90 48.40
CA THR A 154 25.10 -14.07 47.60
C THR A 154 25.25 -14.60 46.17
N ARG A 155 25.31 -15.93 45.98
CA ARG A 155 25.34 -16.55 44.65
C ARG A 155 24.03 -16.35 43.88
N PHE A 156 22.88 -16.46 44.54
CA PHE A 156 21.57 -16.18 43.91
C PHE A 156 21.38 -14.71 43.53
N THR A 157 21.83 -13.77 44.37
CA THR A 157 21.81 -12.33 44.04
C THR A 157 22.73 -12.03 42.86
N LEU A 158 23.90 -12.68 42.77
CA LEU A 158 24.82 -12.53 41.64
C LEU A 158 24.25 -13.15 40.35
N ILE A 159 23.59 -14.31 40.42
CA ILE A 159 22.88 -14.94 39.29
C ILE A 159 21.72 -14.06 38.81
N LEU A 160 20.96 -13.43 39.71
CA LEU A 160 19.91 -12.48 39.35
C LEU A 160 20.49 -11.19 38.74
N LEU A 161 21.64 -10.70 39.20
CA LEU A 161 22.31 -9.54 38.60
C LEU A 161 22.87 -9.85 37.20
N VAL A 162 23.43 -11.05 37.00
CA VAL A 162 23.92 -11.51 35.69
C VAL A 162 22.74 -11.79 34.74
N ALA A 163 21.61 -12.31 35.23
CA ALA A 163 20.38 -12.45 34.47
C ALA A 163 19.74 -11.09 34.12
N ALA A 164 19.89 -10.08 34.97
CA ALA A 164 19.45 -8.70 34.68
C ALA A 164 20.38 -7.98 33.69
N LEU A 165 21.67 -8.34 33.65
CA LEU A 165 22.64 -7.85 32.65
C LEU A 165 22.51 -8.56 31.29
N GLY A 166 21.93 -9.77 31.26
CA GLY A 166 21.58 -10.51 30.05
C GLY A 166 20.13 -10.31 29.57
N ALA A 167 19.32 -9.53 30.28
CA ALA A 167 18.00 -9.15 29.83
C ALA A 167 18.12 -8.19 28.65
N GLN A 168 18.04 -8.74 27.43
CA GLN A 168 17.66 -7.96 26.27
C GLN A 168 16.46 -7.10 26.67
N ALA A 169 16.52 -5.79 26.38
CA ALA A 169 15.35 -4.93 26.47
C ALA A 169 14.20 -5.68 25.78
N PRO A 170 13.01 -5.80 26.41
CA PRO A 170 11.90 -6.49 25.79
C PRO A 170 11.74 -5.92 24.38
N ALA A 171 11.67 -6.80 23.38
CA ALA A 171 11.37 -6.42 21.99
C ALA A 171 10.29 -5.35 22.04
N ALA A 172 10.54 -4.22 21.41
CA ALA A 172 9.70 -3.06 21.61
C ALA A 172 8.28 -3.39 21.17
N ALA A 173 7.38 -3.53 22.14
CA ALA A 173 5.97 -3.87 21.96
C ALA A 173 5.40 -3.30 20.65
N GLY A 174 4.92 -4.19 19.78
CA GLY A 174 4.27 -3.82 18.51
C GLY A 174 5.20 -3.48 17.33
N VAL A 175 6.53 -3.61 17.45
CA VAL A 175 7.46 -3.55 16.29
C VAL A 175 8.40 -4.75 16.39
N ALA A 176 8.60 -5.48 15.29
CA ALA A 176 9.53 -6.61 15.29
C ALA A 176 10.98 -6.11 15.43
N ASP A 177 11.91 -6.99 15.79
CA ASP A 177 13.32 -6.63 15.72
C ASP A 177 13.66 -6.21 14.28
N PRO A 178 14.31 -5.06 14.08
CA PRO A 178 14.45 -4.50 12.75
C PRO A 178 15.39 -5.35 11.89
N VAL A 179 14.97 -5.61 10.66
CA VAL A 179 15.91 -6.06 9.62
C VAL A 179 16.65 -4.84 9.13
N VAL A 180 17.93 -4.75 9.51
CA VAL A 180 18.77 -3.59 9.17
C VAL A 180 19.07 -3.60 7.68
N VAL A 181 18.28 -2.86 6.90
CA VAL A 181 18.50 -2.65 5.47
C VAL A 181 19.34 -1.38 5.31
N ARG A 182 20.66 -1.53 5.24
CA ARG A 182 21.62 -0.43 5.09
C ARG A 182 22.69 -0.76 4.07
N GLY A 183 23.32 0.28 3.54
CA GLY A 183 24.38 0.14 2.56
C GLY A 183 23.86 -0.23 1.16
N PRO A 184 24.75 -0.74 0.29
CA PRO A 184 24.39 -1.16 -1.05
C PRO A 184 23.53 -2.44 -1.02
N GLN A 185 22.40 -2.39 -1.72
CA GLN A 185 21.53 -3.53 -1.95
C GLN A 185 21.73 -4.00 -3.39
N ARG A 186 22.46 -5.11 -3.57
CA ARG A 186 22.73 -5.67 -4.89
C ARG A 186 21.47 -6.29 -5.50
N LEU A 187 21.09 -5.80 -6.68
CA LEU A 187 19.87 -6.16 -7.37
C LEU A 187 20.18 -6.67 -8.78
N LEU A 188 19.69 -7.86 -9.12
CA LEU A 188 19.69 -8.33 -10.51
C LEU A 188 18.30 -8.12 -11.09
N VAL A 189 18.20 -7.34 -12.16
CA VAL A 189 16.95 -7.16 -12.90
C VAL A 189 16.99 -8.03 -14.15
N VAL A 190 16.08 -8.98 -14.25
CA VAL A 190 15.98 -9.98 -15.31
C VAL A 190 14.74 -9.69 -16.15
N ALA A 191 14.93 -9.11 -17.32
CA ALA A 191 13.84 -8.84 -18.26
C ALA A 191 13.59 -10.07 -19.15
N VAL A 192 12.34 -10.53 -19.22
CA VAL A 192 11.94 -11.74 -19.96
C VAL A 192 10.86 -11.46 -21.00
N ARG A 193 10.98 -12.10 -22.17
CA ARG A 193 10.02 -12.01 -23.28
C ARG A 193 9.41 -13.38 -23.58
N PHE A 194 8.20 -13.42 -24.10
CA PHE A 194 7.48 -14.67 -24.35
C PHE A 194 7.27 -14.88 -25.85
N PRO A 195 7.25 -16.13 -26.34
CA PRO A 195 6.84 -16.43 -27.71
C PRO A 195 5.49 -15.78 -28.03
N GLY A 196 5.45 -14.99 -29.11
CA GLY A 196 4.25 -14.29 -29.56
C GLY A 196 3.82 -13.10 -28.68
N THR A 197 4.67 -12.62 -27.76
CA THR A 197 4.41 -11.40 -26.98
C THR A 197 5.69 -10.58 -26.89
N ASP A 198 5.71 -9.47 -27.65
CA ASP A 198 6.84 -8.56 -27.67
C ASP A 198 6.74 -7.52 -26.55
N PRO A 199 7.83 -7.25 -25.81
CA PRO A 199 7.88 -6.16 -24.86
C PRO A 199 7.69 -4.81 -25.55
N SER A 200 6.92 -3.91 -24.93
CA SER A 200 6.76 -2.54 -25.42
C SER A 200 7.89 -1.60 -24.97
N LEU A 201 8.68 -2.00 -23.96
CA LEU A 201 9.81 -1.22 -23.45
C LEU A 201 11.18 -1.79 -23.86
N ALA A 202 12.11 -0.90 -24.16
CA ALA A 202 13.53 -1.26 -24.30
C ALA A 202 14.21 -1.35 -22.91
N LEU A 203 15.29 -2.13 -22.80
CA LEU A 203 16.04 -2.27 -21.53
C LEU A 203 16.50 -0.93 -20.92
N PRO A 204 16.93 0.10 -21.70
CA PRO A 204 17.25 1.40 -21.12
C PRO A 204 16.06 2.06 -20.39
N ARG A 205 14.81 1.84 -20.85
CA ARG A 205 13.61 2.32 -20.14
C ARG A 205 13.34 1.53 -18.87
N ILE A 206 13.64 0.23 -18.86
CA ILE A 206 13.62 -0.57 -17.63
C ILE A 206 14.69 -0.06 -16.65
N ALA A 207 15.91 0.22 -17.11
CA ALA A 207 16.98 0.78 -16.30
C ALA A 207 16.62 2.15 -15.72
N GLU A 208 15.98 3.03 -16.50
CA GLU A 208 15.45 4.31 -16.01
C GLU A 208 14.45 4.12 -14.85
N LYS A 209 13.53 3.15 -14.99
CA LYS A 209 12.58 2.82 -13.92
C LYS A 209 13.27 2.29 -12.67
N VAL A 210 14.25 1.39 -12.85
CA VAL A 210 15.04 0.85 -11.74
C VAL A 210 15.80 1.97 -11.02
N GLY A 211 16.36 2.93 -11.78
CA GLY A 211 16.96 4.14 -11.23
C GLY A 211 15.98 4.96 -10.38
N LYS A 212 14.75 5.17 -10.86
CA LYS A 212 13.69 5.86 -10.09
C LYS A 212 13.33 5.12 -8.79
N VAL A 213 13.28 3.79 -8.81
CA VAL A 213 13.10 2.98 -7.58
C VAL A 213 14.31 3.15 -6.66
N GLY A 214 15.54 3.17 -7.21
CA GLY A 214 16.77 3.39 -6.45
C GLY A 214 16.82 4.75 -5.75
N GLU A 215 16.46 5.82 -6.46
CA GLU A 215 16.31 7.17 -5.89
C GLU A 215 15.26 7.18 -4.78
N TYR A 216 14.09 6.57 -5.01
CA TYR A 216 13.06 6.45 -3.99
C TYR A 216 13.60 5.78 -2.71
N ILE A 217 14.20 4.59 -2.82
CA ILE A 217 14.77 3.86 -1.66
C ILE A 217 15.84 4.71 -0.95
N ARG A 218 16.71 5.39 -1.70
CA ARG A 218 17.74 6.25 -1.11
C ARG A 218 17.12 7.38 -0.31
N THR A 219 16.11 8.05 -0.83
CA THR A 219 15.48 9.17 -0.12
C THR A 219 14.68 8.71 1.09
N VAL A 220 13.82 7.70 0.96
CA VAL A 220 12.95 7.27 2.07
C VAL A 220 13.70 6.57 3.20
N SER A 221 14.91 6.09 2.94
CA SER A 221 15.83 5.52 3.93
C SER A 221 16.77 6.56 4.57
N TYR A 222 16.61 7.84 4.24
CA TYR A 222 17.49 8.93 4.68
C TYR A 222 18.96 8.74 4.23
N GLY A 223 19.15 8.17 3.05
CA GLY A 223 20.45 7.83 2.48
C GLY A 223 21.09 6.58 3.09
N LYS A 224 20.41 5.88 4.02
CA LYS A 224 20.98 4.71 4.71
C LYS A 224 21.06 3.47 3.82
N ALA A 225 20.26 3.37 2.76
CA ALA A 225 20.29 2.27 1.79
C ALA A 225 20.25 2.80 0.36
N TRP A 226 20.88 2.09 -0.59
CA TRP A 226 20.78 2.40 -2.02
C TRP A 226 20.88 1.12 -2.85
N LEU A 227 20.44 1.16 -4.11
CA LEU A 227 20.45 0.00 -5.00
C LEU A 227 21.71 -0.03 -5.87
N GLU A 228 22.34 -1.19 -5.96
CA GLU A 228 23.37 -1.51 -6.96
C GLU A 228 22.77 -2.50 -7.95
N ALA A 229 22.15 -1.98 -9.02
CA ALA A 229 21.36 -2.78 -9.94
C ALA A 229 22.12 -3.13 -11.23
N LYS A 230 22.05 -4.40 -11.64
CA LYS A 230 22.40 -4.85 -13.00
C LYS A 230 21.12 -5.19 -13.75
N VAL A 231 20.87 -4.53 -14.87
CA VAL A 231 19.73 -4.84 -15.76
C VAL A 231 20.21 -5.70 -16.92
N THR A 232 19.55 -6.83 -17.14
CA THR A 232 19.89 -7.80 -18.18
C THR A 232 18.65 -8.45 -18.81
N GLY A 233 18.80 -9.01 -20.01
CA GLY A 233 17.71 -9.54 -20.84
C GLY A 233 17.80 -9.00 -22.26
N TRP A 234 16.75 -9.06 -23.08
CA TRP A 234 15.49 -9.78 -22.88
C TRP A 234 15.66 -11.27 -23.12
N TYR A 235 15.50 -12.09 -22.08
CA TYR A 235 15.59 -13.56 -22.19
C TYR A 235 14.30 -14.16 -22.74
N GLY A 236 14.43 -15.10 -23.68
CA GLY A 236 13.29 -15.84 -24.23
C GLY A 236 12.79 -16.89 -23.25
N MET A 237 11.50 -16.83 -22.91
CA MET A 237 10.84 -17.83 -22.06
C MET A 237 10.47 -19.09 -22.86
N PRO A 238 10.52 -20.30 -22.25
CA PRO A 238 10.23 -21.55 -22.95
C PRO A 238 8.81 -21.67 -23.52
N GLY A 239 7.82 -21.07 -22.86
CA GLY A 239 6.41 -21.15 -23.26
C GLY A 239 5.77 -19.77 -23.47
N PRO A 240 4.58 -19.72 -24.10
CA PRO A 240 3.83 -18.47 -24.30
C PRO A 240 3.38 -17.86 -22.96
N LEU A 241 3.09 -16.55 -22.97
CA LEU A 241 2.68 -15.79 -21.78
C LEU A 241 1.53 -16.47 -21.00
N SER A 242 0.57 -17.09 -21.71
CA SER A 242 -0.61 -17.76 -21.14
C SER A 242 -0.29 -18.83 -20.09
N GLU A 243 0.86 -19.49 -20.21
CA GLU A 243 1.33 -20.51 -19.28
C GLU A 243 1.88 -19.91 -17.98
N TYR A 244 2.26 -18.63 -17.99
CA TYR A 244 2.81 -17.91 -16.85
C TYR A 244 1.81 -16.95 -16.20
N ARG A 245 0.70 -16.61 -16.89
CA ARG A 245 -0.31 -15.66 -16.39
C ARG A 245 -0.81 -16.03 -15.01
N VAL A 246 -0.82 -15.05 -14.10
CA VAL A 246 -1.35 -15.19 -12.74
C VAL A 246 -2.58 -14.33 -12.55
N SER A 247 -3.46 -14.70 -11.61
CA SER A 247 -4.62 -13.86 -11.29
C SER A 247 -4.16 -12.50 -10.74
N PRO A 248 -4.84 -11.39 -11.08
CA PRO A 248 -4.60 -10.11 -10.41
C PRO A 248 -5.15 -10.07 -8.97
N LEU A 249 -5.87 -11.10 -8.52
CA LEU A 249 -6.48 -11.20 -7.19
C LEU A 249 -5.61 -12.10 -6.30
N ASN A 250 -5.17 -11.60 -5.14
CA ASN A 250 -4.17 -12.26 -4.29
C ASN A 250 -4.56 -13.71 -3.94
N TYR A 251 -5.80 -13.96 -3.55
CA TYR A 251 -6.27 -15.31 -3.19
C TYR A 251 -6.40 -16.30 -4.35
N LYS A 252 -6.31 -15.82 -5.60
CA LYS A 252 -6.44 -16.65 -6.80
C LYS A 252 -5.12 -16.79 -7.57
N VAL A 253 -4.01 -16.35 -6.99
CA VAL A 253 -2.68 -16.52 -7.60
C VAL A 253 -2.29 -18.00 -7.58
N ASP A 254 -1.93 -18.52 -8.75
CA ASP A 254 -1.41 -19.87 -8.93
C ASP A 254 0.10 -19.88 -8.61
N LYS A 255 0.47 -20.45 -7.45
CA LYS A 255 1.87 -20.53 -7.00
C LYS A 255 2.74 -21.39 -7.92
N GLY A 256 2.15 -22.36 -8.65
CA GLY A 256 2.86 -23.19 -9.62
C GLY A 256 3.34 -22.36 -10.81
N ARG A 257 2.49 -21.45 -11.29
CA ARG A 257 2.86 -20.51 -12.36
C ARG A 257 3.89 -19.49 -11.92
N VAL A 258 3.79 -18.98 -10.70
CA VAL A 258 4.82 -18.12 -10.11
C VAL A 258 6.16 -18.87 -10.04
N ARG A 259 6.15 -20.10 -9.50
CA ARG A 259 7.36 -20.94 -9.41
C ARG A 259 7.98 -21.19 -10.78
N ARG A 260 7.16 -21.50 -11.78
CA ARG A 260 7.62 -21.69 -13.15
C ARG A 260 8.23 -20.43 -13.76
N LEU A 261 7.59 -19.26 -13.60
CA LEU A 261 8.14 -17.99 -14.08
C LEU A 261 9.52 -17.72 -13.46
N VAL A 262 9.63 -17.86 -12.14
CA VAL A 262 10.90 -17.67 -11.43
C VAL A 262 11.93 -18.67 -11.94
N ALA A 263 11.59 -19.96 -11.99
CA ALA A 263 12.52 -21.00 -12.40
C ALA A 263 13.10 -20.76 -13.81
N ASP A 264 12.22 -20.51 -14.79
CA ASP A 264 12.60 -20.33 -16.18
C ASP A 264 13.37 -19.01 -16.38
N ALA A 265 12.95 -17.91 -15.76
CA ALA A 265 13.62 -16.62 -15.86
C ALA A 265 15.03 -16.65 -15.26
N LEU A 266 15.18 -17.29 -14.09
CA LEU A 266 16.48 -17.43 -13.44
C LEU A 266 17.40 -18.37 -14.22
N ALA A 267 16.89 -19.50 -14.73
CA ALA A 267 17.67 -20.41 -15.56
C ALA A 267 18.20 -19.73 -16.84
N ALA A 268 17.38 -18.90 -17.48
CA ALA A 268 17.77 -18.18 -18.68
C ALA A 268 18.86 -17.12 -18.44
N SER A 269 18.91 -16.51 -17.25
CA SER A 269 19.88 -15.46 -16.93
C SER A 269 21.22 -15.95 -16.38
N ARG A 270 21.35 -17.24 -16.04
CA ARG A 270 22.55 -17.81 -15.39
C ARG A 270 23.85 -17.64 -16.18
N ARG A 271 23.76 -17.53 -17.50
CA ARG A 271 24.95 -17.33 -18.35
C ARG A 271 25.55 -15.93 -18.19
N ASP A 272 24.74 -14.96 -17.77
CA ASP A 272 25.15 -13.55 -17.72
C ASP A 272 25.32 -13.02 -16.30
N ALA A 273 24.88 -13.77 -15.29
CA ALA A 273 24.92 -13.35 -13.89
C ALA A 273 25.03 -14.53 -12.92
N ASP A 274 25.92 -14.40 -11.93
CA ASP A 274 25.93 -15.27 -10.75
C ASP A 274 24.85 -14.81 -9.77
N LEU A 275 23.76 -15.58 -9.71
CA LEU A 275 22.57 -15.28 -8.90
C LEU A 275 22.90 -15.15 -7.40
N GLY A 276 23.94 -15.84 -6.91
CA GLY A 276 24.34 -15.82 -5.49
C GLY A 276 24.95 -14.48 -5.04
N THR A 277 25.35 -13.63 -5.98
CA THR A 277 25.96 -12.32 -5.68
C THR A 277 24.95 -11.21 -5.41
N TYR A 278 23.67 -11.45 -5.69
CA TYR A 278 22.60 -10.47 -5.60
C TYR A 278 21.70 -10.76 -4.39
N ARG A 279 21.36 -9.71 -3.65
CA ARG A 279 20.46 -9.79 -2.50
C ARG A 279 19.02 -10.04 -2.95
N VAL A 280 18.61 -9.41 -4.04
CA VAL A 280 17.25 -9.50 -4.58
C VAL A 280 17.32 -9.71 -6.09
N ILE A 281 16.39 -10.49 -6.61
CA ILE A 281 16.16 -10.58 -8.05
C ILE A 281 14.83 -9.92 -8.39
N TRP A 282 14.83 -9.04 -9.40
CA TRP A 282 13.63 -8.42 -9.95
C TRP A 282 13.38 -8.93 -11.36
N ILE A 283 12.37 -9.76 -11.54
CA ILE A 283 11.94 -10.23 -12.86
C ILE A 283 10.98 -9.21 -13.48
N VAL A 284 11.32 -8.70 -14.66
CA VAL A 284 10.45 -7.83 -15.45
C VAL A 284 9.81 -8.65 -16.57
N VAL A 285 8.51 -8.83 -16.48
CA VAL A 285 7.70 -9.52 -17.48
C VAL A 285 7.45 -8.56 -18.64
N GLY A 286 7.97 -8.89 -19.82
CA GLY A 286 7.84 -8.13 -21.07
C GLY A 286 6.46 -8.27 -21.68
N ALA A 287 5.45 -7.82 -20.94
CA ALA A 287 4.06 -7.81 -21.37
C ALA A 287 3.34 -6.63 -20.71
N PHE A 288 2.77 -5.76 -21.54
CA PHE A 288 1.89 -4.70 -21.07
C PHE A 288 0.65 -5.31 -20.39
N THR A 289 0.39 -4.90 -19.15
CA THR A 289 -0.59 -5.57 -18.28
C THR A 289 -1.59 -4.56 -17.70
N ARG A 290 -2.88 -4.92 -17.73
CA ARG A 290 -4.00 -4.18 -17.13
C ARG A 290 -4.94 -5.21 -16.47
N PRO A 291 -5.87 -4.80 -15.59
CA PRO A 291 -6.87 -5.72 -15.05
C PRO A 291 -7.58 -6.51 -16.17
N GLY A 292 -7.38 -7.84 -16.20
CA GLY A 292 -7.95 -8.75 -17.21
C GLY A 292 -7.09 -9.00 -18.45
N GLU A 293 -6.05 -8.22 -18.68
CA GLU A 293 -5.20 -8.24 -19.90
C GLU A 293 -3.72 -8.48 -19.57
N GLY A 294 -2.98 -9.04 -20.54
CA GLY A 294 -1.55 -9.28 -20.39
C GLY A 294 -1.24 -10.34 -19.34
N TYR A 295 -0.20 -10.10 -18.54
CA TYR A 295 0.32 -11.05 -17.55
C TYR A 295 -0.67 -11.35 -16.40
N GLY A 296 -1.54 -10.37 -16.08
CA GLY A 296 -2.52 -10.45 -15.00
C GLY A 296 -2.18 -9.52 -13.85
N MET A 297 -1.44 -9.99 -12.84
CA MET A 297 -1.00 -9.16 -11.72
C MET A 297 0.12 -8.20 -12.14
N ILE A 298 -0.01 -6.91 -11.82
CA ILE A 298 0.90 -5.87 -12.31
C ILE A 298 2.29 -5.95 -11.67
N ALA A 299 2.36 -6.29 -10.39
CA ALA A 299 3.59 -6.57 -9.66
C ALA A 299 3.26 -7.36 -8.39
N TYR A 300 4.22 -8.12 -7.88
CA TYR A 300 4.14 -8.79 -6.59
C TYR A 300 5.51 -9.24 -6.08
N CYS A 301 5.63 -9.40 -4.77
CA CYS A 301 6.72 -10.14 -4.14
C CYS A 301 6.51 -11.67 -4.35
N ALA A 302 7.34 -12.29 -5.18
CA ALA A 302 7.30 -13.74 -5.40
C ALA A 302 7.87 -14.49 -4.20
N ASN A 303 9.01 -14.05 -3.69
CA ASN A 303 9.71 -14.64 -2.55
C ASN A 303 10.21 -13.52 -1.62
N PRO A 304 9.83 -13.48 -0.33
CA PRO A 304 8.99 -14.41 0.43
C PRO A 304 7.49 -14.03 0.40
N GLY A 305 6.81 -14.27 -0.73
CA GLY A 305 5.40 -13.89 -0.89
C GLY A 305 4.58 -14.97 -1.58
N MET A 306 4.25 -14.75 -2.85
CA MET A 306 3.34 -15.61 -3.61
C MET A 306 3.77 -17.09 -3.65
N LEU A 307 5.08 -17.39 -3.60
CA LEU A 307 5.59 -18.76 -3.60
C LEU A 307 5.22 -19.54 -2.33
N SER A 308 5.28 -18.90 -1.16
CA SER A 308 4.82 -19.48 0.11
C SER A 308 3.31 -19.47 0.22
N GLY A 309 2.65 -18.51 -0.43
CA GLY A 309 1.20 -18.33 -0.48
C GLY A 309 0.68 -17.19 0.36
N VAL A 310 -0.59 -16.86 0.11
CA VAL A 310 -1.29 -15.74 0.74
C VAL A 310 -2.25 -16.23 1.83
N LEU A 311 -3.23 -17.05 1.47
CA LEU A 311 -4.29 -17.47 2.39
C LEU A 311 -3.84 -18.61 3.31
N GLY A 312 -3.84 -18.38 4.62
CA GLY A 312 -3.53 -19.39 5.65
C GLY A 312 -2.10 -19.95 5.60
N ALA A 313 -1.21 -19.30 4.84
CA ALA A 313 0.17 -19.72 4.67
C ALA A 313 1.12 -18.82 5.46
N LYS A 314 2.22 -19.38 5.94
CA LYS A 314 3.30 -18.61 6.55
C LYS A 314 4.31 -18.18 5.49
N PRO A 315 4.56 -16.87 5.32
CA PRO A 315 5.63 -16.36 4.49
C PRO A 315 6.97 -17.03 4.83
N ARG A 316 7.71 -17.43 3.80
CA ARG A 316 9.07 -17.97 3.92
C ARG A 316 9.79 -17.87 2.59
N LEU A 317 11.11 -17.94 2.63
CA LEU A 317 11.93 -18.09 1.45
C LEU A 317 11.80 -19.52 0.91
N GLU A 318 11.07 -19.66 -0.19
CA GLU A 318 10.90 -20.93 -0.88
C GLU A 318 12.10 -21.23 -1.77
N ALA A 319 12.55 -22.48 -1.78
CA ALA A 319 13.48 -22.96 -2.78
C ALA A 319 12.75 -23.19 -4.11
N VAL A 320 13.37 -22.75 -5.19
CA VAL A 320 12.92 -22.93 -6.56
C VAL A 320 13.99 -23.71 -7.31
N ASP A 321 13.68 -24.94 -7.69
CA ASP A 321 14.52 -25.75 -8.55
C ASP A 321 14.54 -25.15 -9.95
N LEU A 322 15.73 -25.08 -10.54
CA LEU A 322 15.96 -24.38 -11.79
C LEU A 322 16.23 -25.39 -12.91
N PRO A 323 15.64 -25.21 -14.11
CA PRO A 323 16.00 -25.98 -15.29
C PRO A 323 17.51 -26.03 -15.51
N GLY A 324 18.03 -27.21 -15.85
CA GLY A 324 19.47 -27.44 -15.99
C GLY A 324 20.23 -27.65 -14.67
N GLY A 325 19.52 -27.74 -13.53
CA GLY A 325 20.09 -28.15 -12.24
C GLY A 325 20.30 -26.98 -11.27
N GLY A 326 20.43 -27.31 -9.98
CA GLY A 326 20.55 -26.36 -8.87
C GLY A 326 19.23 -25.66 -8.49
N SER A 327 19.27 -24.90 -7.40
CA SER A 327 18.10 -24.23 -6.82
C SER A 327 18.41 -22.79 -6.42
N PHE A 328 17.39 -21.93 -6.36
CA PHE A 328 17.49 -20.58 -5.82
C PHE A 328 16.46 -20.37 -4.71
N SER A 329 16.87 -19.80 -3.58
CA SER A 329 16.00 -19.56 -2.41
C SER A 329 16.06 -18.12 -1.90
N GLY A 330 16.54 -17.18 -2.73
CA GLY A 330 16.65 -15.77 -2.36
C GLY A 330 15.35 -14.97 -2.62
N PRO A 331 15.32 -13.70 -2.18
CA PRO A 331 14.22 -12.78 -2.46
C PRO A 331 14.01 -12.54 -3.96
N VAL A 332 12.75 -12.55 -4.39
CA VAL A 332 12.36 -12.31 -5.78
C VAL A 332 11.12 -11.42 -5.82
N ILE A 333 11.17 -10.37 -6.64
CA ILE A 333 10.00 -9.57 -7.01
C ILE A 333 9.72 -9.73 -8.51
N VAL A 334 8.46 -9.60 -8.88
CA VAL A 334 8.01 -9.68 -10.28
C VAL A 334 7.21 -8.44 -10.60
N SER A 335 7.44 -7.85 -11.77
CA SER A 335 6.58 -6.78 -12.28
C SER A 335 6.37 -6.90 -13.78
N ALA A 336 5.18 -6.54 -14.26
CA ALA A 336 4.97 -6.23 -15.67
C ALA A 336 5.80 -5.02 -16.10
N GLU A 337 6.17 -4.95 -17.37
CA GLU A 337 6.98 -3.87 -17.92
C GLU A 337 6.37 -2.48 -17.69
N ASN A 338 5.04 -2.37 -17.62
CA ASN A 338 4.32 -1.12 -17.42
C ASN A 338 3.97 -0.83 -15.95
N ALA A 339 4.48 -1.60 -14.99
CA ALA A 339 4.25 -1.36 -13.56
C ALA A 339 4.75 0.03 -13.12
N HIS A 340 3.94 0.75 -12.35
CA HIS A 340 4.34 2.01 -11.71
C HIS A 340 5.53 1.80 -10.75
N VAL A 341 6.40 2.81 -10.60
CA VAL A 341 7.58 2.78 -9.69
C VAL A 341 7.17 2.36 -8.27
N GLY A 342 6.02 2.81 -7.80
CA GLY A 342 5.50 2.49 -6.47
C GLY A 342 5.10 1.03 -6.27
N HIS A 343 4.68 0.31 -7.32
CA HIS A 343 4.45 -1.14 -7.21
C HIS A 343 5.79 -1.87 -6.99
N ALA A 344 6.79 -1.55 -7.82
CA ALA A 344 8.11 -2.16 -7.70
C ALA A 344 8.79 -1.82 -6.37
N ALA A 345 8.68 -0.56 -5.92
CA ALA A 345 9.22 -0.15 -4.62
C ALA A 345 8.54 -0.88 -3.47
N HIS A 346 7.21 -1.00 -3.46
CA HIS A 346 6.45 -1.77 -2.48
C HIS A 346 6.94 -3.22 -2.39
N ASP A 347 6.98 -3.94 -3.52
CA ASP A 347 7.41 -5.33 -3.55
C ASP A 347 8.88 -5.51 -3.17
N LEU A 348 9.71 -4.53 -3.52
CA LEU A 348 11.11 -4.52 -3.13
C LEU A 348 11.28 -4.38 -1.61
N LEU A 349 10.43 -3.59 -0.93
CA LEU A 349 10.48 -3.47 0.53
C LEU A 349 10.13 -4.79 1.23
N HIS A 350 9.14 -5.54 0.73
CA HIS A 350 8.87 -6.93 1.17
C HIS A 350 10.13 -7.79 1.04
N ALA A 351 10.75 -7.78 -0.14
CA ALA A 351 11.93 -8.60 -0.45
C ALA A 351 13.17 -8.22 0.39
N LEU A 352 13.39 -6.92 0.62
CA LEU A 352 14.50 -6.42 1.42
C LEU A 352 14.32 -6.69 2.92
N GLY A 353 13.07 -6.56 3.41
CA GLY A 353 12.71 -6.83 4.80
C GLY A 353 12.70 -8.32 5.13
N GLY A 354 12.38 -9.19 4.17
CA GLY A 354 12.42 -10.64 4.38
C GLY A 354 11.37 -11.14 5.38
N VAL A 355 11.68 -12.26 6.04
CA VAL A 355 10.78 -12.93 7.00
C VAL A 355 11.48 -13.10 8.33
N GLN A 356 10.75 -12.86 9.41
CA GLN A 356 11.14 -13.20 10.76
C GLN A 356 9.95 -13.88 11.47
N ASP A 357 10.21 -14.95 12.20
CA ASP A 357 9.20 -15.72 12.95
C ASP A 357 7.98 -16.15 12.12
N GLY A 358 8.20 -16.44 10.84
CA GLY A 358 7.16 -16.86 9.91
C GLY A 358 6.20 -15.75 9.47
N LYS A 359 6.59 -14.48 9.64
CA LYS A 359 5.87 -13.28 9.17
C LYS A 359 6.80 -12.40 8.32
N ARG A 360 6.25 -11.69 7.33
CA ARG A 360 7.02 -10.63 6.65
C ARG A 360 7.30 -9.51 7.64
N VAL A 361 8.55 -9.05 7.66
CA VAL A 361 8.99 -7.95 8.55
C VAL A 361 8.35 -6.63 8.13
N VAL A 362 8.22 -6.44 6.81
CA VAL A 362 7.43 -5.37 6.21
C VAL A 362 6.21 -6.04 5.58
N PRO A 363 5.04 -6.08 6.23
CA PRO A 363 3.83 -6.69 5.69
C PRO A 363 3.01 -5.70 4.84
N ASP A 364 2.07 -6.23 4.06
CA ASP A 364 1.03 -5.49 3.37
C ASP A 364 0.10 -4.86 4.40
N LEU A 365 -0.08 -3.55 4.26
CA LEU A 365 -0.90 -2.72 5.14
C LEU A 365 -2.25 -2.36 4.49
N TYR A 366 -2.54 -2.88 3.31
CA TYR A 366 -3.86 -2.82 2.69
C TYR A 366 -4.69 -4.07 2.98
N ASP A 367 -5.98 -4.03 2.66
CA ASP A 367 -6.92 -5.11 2.97
C ASP A 367 -6.92 -6.20 1.89
N PHE A 368 -6.55 -7.43 2.26
CA PHE A 368 -6.47 -8.55 1.32
C PHE A 368 -7.83 -9.03 0.83
N ASP A 369 -8.85 -8.96 1.68
CA ASP A 369 -10.20 -9.38 1.32
C ASP A 369 -10.78 -8.44 0.27
N ARG A 370 -10.61 -7.13 0.43
CA ARG A 370 -10.99 -6.13 -0.57
C ARG A 370 -10.12 -6.19 -1.82
N GLN A 371 -8.82 -6.46 -1.71
CA GLN A 371 -7.98 -6.63 -2.89
C GLN A 371 -8.43 -7.85 -3.71
N SER A 372 -8.76 -8.95 -3.03
CA SER A 372 -9.18 -10.20 -3.66
C SER A 372 -10.65 -10.20 -4.10
N ASN A 373 -11.48 -9.37 -3.47
CA ASN A 373 -12.89 -9.15 -3.78
C ASN A 373 -13.17 -7.64 -3.93
N PRO A 374 -12.66 -7.02 -5.01
CA PRO A 374 -12.71 -5.57 -5.19
C PRO A 374 -14.15 -5.05 -5.21
N PRO A 375 -14.46 -3.99 -4.44
CA PRO A 375 -15.73 -3.28 -4.55
C PRO A 375 -15.98 -2.88 -6.01
N GLU A 376 -17.19 -3.15 -6.52
CA GLU A 376 -17.61 -2.80 -7.89
C GLU A 376 -16.73 -3.43 -9.00
N GLY A 377 -15.92 -4.45 -8.68
CA GLY A 377 -14.97 -5.05 -9.61
C GLY A 377 -13.78 -4.16 -9.97
N ARG A 378 -13.56 -3.05 -9.25
CA ARG A 378 -12.48 -2.09 -9.52
C ARG A 378 -11.23 -2.44 -8.72
N LEU A 379 -10.16 -2.85 -9.41
CA LEU A 379 -8.84 -3.05 -8.79
C LEU A 379 -8.06 -1.73 -8.80
N SER A 380 -8.26 -0.93 -7.76
CA SER A 380 -7.54 0.33 -7.54
C SER A 380 -7.02 0.41 -6.11
N PRO A 381 -5.74 0.75 -5.88
CA PRO A 381 -5.11 0.77 -4.55
C PRO A 381 -5.94 1.47 -3.47
N GLU A 382 -6.51 2.62 -3.78
CA GLU A 382 -7.30 3.42 -2.85
C GLU A 382 -8.61 2.77 -2.37
N LEU A 383 -9.08 1.70 -3.02
CA LEU A 383 -10.30 0.97 -2.61
C LEU A 383 -10.01 -0.12 -1.57
N PHE A 384 -8.78 -0.64 -1.54
CA PHE A 384 -8.35 -1.66 -0.59
C PHE A 384 -7.34 -1.12 0.44
N ALA A 385 -6.76 0.05 0.25
CA ALA A 385 -5.92 0.77 1.22
C ALA A 385 -6.75 1.41 2.36
N ILE A 386 -7.55 0.62 3.07
CA ILE A 386 -8.49 1.14 4.09
C ILE A 386 -7.91 1.22 5.50
N HIS A 387 -6.75 0.61 5.75
CA HIS A 387 -6.15 0.56 7.09
C HIS A 387 -5.15 1.71 7.30
N ALA A 388 -4.02 1.73 6.58
CA ALA A 388 -3.05 2.82 6.66
C ALA A 388 -3.20 3.88 5.54
N GLY A 389 -3.94 3.57 4.48
CA GLY A 389 -4.24 4.52 3.40
C GLY A 389 -3.01 5.05 2.66
N PRO A 390 -3.02 6.34 2.25
CA PRO A 390 -1.95 6.97 1.49
C PRO A 390 -0.69 7.26 2.35
N TRP A 391 -0.72 6.95 3.64
CA TRP A 391 0.32 7.31 4.60
C TRP A 391 1.48 6.32 4.68
N ASP A 392 1.36 5.18 3.98
CA ASP A 392 2.41 4.18 3.85
C ASP A 392 2.32 3.48 2.47
N ILE A 393 3.45 3.36 1.78
CA ILE A 393 3.55 2.63 0.50
C ILE A 393 3.13 1.17 0.60
N MET A 394 3.28 0.56 1.78
CA MET A 394 2.84 -0.81 2.03
C MET A 394 1.31 -0.93 2.08
N SER A 395 0.59 0.18 2.10
CA SER A 395 -0.87 0.24 1.97
C SER A 395 -1.30 0.77 0.60
N GLN A 396 -0.68 1.83 0.10
CA GLN A 396 -1.06 2.43 -1.19
C GLN A 396 0.15 2.69 -2.08
N HIS A 397 0.21 2.01 -3.23
CA HIS A 397 1.36 2.08 -4.15
C HIS A 397 1.61 3.46 -4.77
N PHE A 398 0.56 4.26 -4.95
CA PHE A 398 0.62 5.63 -5.45
C PHE A 398 -0.67 6.38 -5.09
N ILE A 399 -0.55 7.68 -4.86
CA ILE A 399 -1.71 8.57 -4.62
C ILE A 399 -2.19 9.14 -5.95
N VAL A 400 -1.25 9.67 -6.74
CA VAL A 400 -1.44 10.12 -8.11
C VAL A 400 -0.42 9.38 -8.96
N VAL A 401 -0.86 8.69 -10.01
CA VAL A 401 -0.02 7.79 -10.82
C VAL A 401 1.16 8.49 -11.52
N THR A 402 1.11 9.81 -11.68
CA THR A 402 2.17 10.62 -12.29
C THR A 402 3.13 11.23 -11.26
N LYS A 403 2.83 11.10 -9.96
CA LYS A 403 3.67 11.60 -8.87
C LYS A 403 4.51 10.47 -8.27
N PRO A 404 5.57 10.81 -7.51
CA PRO A 404 6.31 9.82 -6.74
C PRO A 404 5.38 8.98 -5.83
N PRO A 405 5.75 7.74 -5.48
CA PRO A 405 5.00 6.94 -4.53
C PRO A 405 4.92 7.63 -3.16
N PRO A 406 3.88 7.36 -2.34
CA PRO A 406 3.90 7.83 -0.96
C PRO A 406 5.11 7.27 -0.22
N PRO A 407 5.73 8.04 0.68
CA PRO A 407 6.78 7.52 1.54
C PRO A 407 6.21 6.54 2.59
N PRO A 408 7.03 5.62 3.14
CA PRO A 408 6.63 4.73 4.22
C PRO A 408 6.24 5.52 5.48
N SER A 409 5.56 4.88 6.43
CA SER A 409 5.32 5.41 7.77
C SER A 409 6.49 5.12 8.71
N SER A 410 6.43 5.61 9.96
CA SER A 410 7.39 5.25 11.00
C SER A 410 7.41 3.75 11.29
N PHE A 411 6.27 3.05 11.18
CA PHE A 411 6.21 1.59 11.33
C PHE A 411 7.16 0.90 10.35
N THR A 412 6.96 1.12 9.04
CA THR A 412 7.77 0.50 8.00
C THR A 412 9.25 0.90 8.09
N ARG A 413 9.54 2.17 8.41
CA ARG A 413 10.93 2.60 8.60
C ARG A 413 11.60 2.00 9.83
N LEU A 414 10.86 1.78 10.91
CA LEU A 414 11.39 1.09 12.09
C LEU A 414 11.71 -0.37 11.76
N GLN A 415 10.82 -1.07 11.07
CA GLN A 415 11.01 -2.46 10.65
C GLN A 415 12.28 -2.64 9.78
N LEU A 416 12.63 -1.63 8.97
CA LEU A 416 13.81 -1.64 8.10
C LEU A 416 15.09 -1.08 8.76
N GLY A 417 15.01 -0.67 10.03
CA GLY A 417 16.13 -0.06 10.76
C GLY A 417 16.57 1.31 10.22
N TRP A 418 15.67 2.02 9.52
CA TRP A 418 15.92 3.36 8.97
C TRP A 418 15.69 4.47 10.00
N ILE A 419 14.79 4.25 10.96
CA ILE A 419 14.69 5.07 12.18
C ILE A 419 15.50 4.42 13.28
N GLU A 420 16.40 5.19 13.90
CA GLU A 420 17.21 4.69 15.01
C GLU A 420 16.47 4.74 16.34
N PRO A 421 16.80 3.86 17.31
CA PRO A 421 16.17 3.87 18.63
C PRO A 421 16.23 5.26 19.32
N ALA A 422 17.32 6.01 19.15
CA ALA A 422 17.47 7.35 19.70
C ALA A 422 16.53 8.40 19.07
N GLN A 423 15.97 8.10 17.90
CA GLN A 423 15.00 8.96 17.20
C GLN A 423 13.55 8.65 17.61
N VAL A 424 13.34 7.72 18.53
CA VAL A 424 12.04 7.36 19.07
C VAL A 424 12.00 7.63 20.57
N VAL A 425 10.96 8.30 21.03
CA VAL A 425 10.69 8.46 22.46
C VAL A 425 9.58 7.54 22.88
N THR A 426 9.74 6.86 24.01
CA THR A 426 8.67 6.05 24.60
C THR A 426 7.89 6.87 25.62
N VAL A 427 6.57 6.79 25.55
CA VAL A 427 5.63 7.33 26.55
C VAL A 427 4.74 6.18 26.99
N ARG A 428 4.64 5.90 28.28
CA ARG A 428 3.80 4.79 28.77
C ARG A 428 2.33 5.23 28.90
N PRO A 429 1.36 4.32 28.70
CA PRO A 429 -0.03 4.61 29.03
C PRO A 429 -0.17 5.15 30.46
N GLY A 430 -0.93 6.23 30.63
CA GLY A 430 -1.07 6.92 31.92
C GLY A 430 -0.13 8.11 32.12
N GLU A 431 0.99 8.19 31.40
CA GLU A 431 1.92 9.32 31.48
C GLU A 431 1.40 10.53 30.71
N THR A 432 1.88 11.72 31.10
CA THR A 432 1.70 12.97 30.34
C THR A 432 3.06 13.49 29.93
N ARG A 433 3.28 13.68 28.63
CA ARG A 433 4.54 14.17 28.09
C ARG A 433 4.32 15.06 26.88
N GLU A 434 4.87 16.27 26.92
CA GLU A 434 5.05 17.09 25.72
C GLU A 434 6.28 16.62 24.93
N VAL A 435 6.14 16.57 23.61
CA VAL A 435 7.16 16.10 22.68
C VAL A 435 7.27 17.05 21.49
N ARG A 436 8.49 17.28 21.02
CA ARG A 436 8.80 18.00 19.78
C ARG A 436 9.26 16.99 18.73
N LEU A 437 8.41 16.71 17.74
CA LEU A 437 8.73 15.81 16.63
C LEU A 437 9.15 16.62 15.40
N GLN A 438 10.35 16.34 14.89
CA GLN A 438 10.76 16.83 13.57
C GLN A 438 9.92 16.13 12.48
N PRO A 439 9.70 16.77 11.31
CA PRO A 439 9.04 16.12 10.19
C PRO A 439 9.69 14.78 9.84
N LEU A 440 8.89 13.73 9.70
CA LEU A 440 9.36 12.37 9.46
C LEU A 440 10.25 12.28 8.21
N ALA A 441 9.92 13.04 7.16
CA ALA A 441 10.68 13.08 5.91
C ALA A 441 12.12 13.59 6.06
N LEU A 442 12.47 14.30 7.14
CA LEU A 442 13.82 14.85 7.32
C LEU A 442 14.85 13.87 7.89
N GLY A 443 14.39 12.77 8.51
CA GLY A 443 15.28 11.71 9.00
C GLY A 443 16.22 12.08 10.14
N ARG A 444 16.05 13.25 10.77
CA ARG A 444 16.94 13.77 11.82
C ARG A 444 16.17 14.23 13.05
N GLY A 445 16.84 14.21 14.20
CA GLY A 445 16.21 14.51 15.49
C GLY A 445 15.20 13.43 15.89
N LEU A 446 14.25 13.82 16.74
CA LEU A 446 13.19 12.94 17.20
C LEU A 446 12.08 12.83 16.16
N LEU A 447 11.78 11.62 15.70
CA LEU A 447 10.90 11.36 14.55
C LEU A 447 9.57 10.72 14.93
N ALA A 448 9.53 9.95 16.02
CA ALA A 448 8.32 9.27 16.45
C ALA A 448 8.20 9.17 17.97
N VAL A 449 6.96 9.12 18.44
CA VAL A 449 6.63 8.63 19.79
C VAL A 449 6.09 7.21 19.66
N ARG A 450 6.57 6.30 20.52
CA ARG A 450 5.99 4.98 20.72
C ARG A 450 5.24 4.93 22.04
N VAL A 451 4.00 4.47 22.01
CA VAL A 451 3.19 4.18 23.21
C VAL A 451 2.92 2.67 23.28
N PRO A 452 3.68 1.91 24.06
CA PRO A 452 3.49 0.47 24.18
C PRO A 452 2.22 0.18 24.99
N ILE A 453 1.30 -0.62 24.44
CA ILE A 453 0.04 -0.99 25.11
C ILE A 453 0.18 -2.37 25.73
N ASP A 454 0.63 -3.36 24.96
CA ASP A 454 0.96 -4.71 25.41
C ASP A 454 1.99 -5.36 24.46
N ALA A 455 2.22 -6.67 24.56
CA ALA A 455 3.21 -7.37 23.74
C ALA A 455 3.02 -7.22 22.22
N HIS A 456 1.79 -7.01 21.76
CA HIS A 456 1.44 -6.95 20.34
C HIS A 456 0.95 -5.57 19.89
N ARG A 457 0.38 -4.80 20.82
CA ARG A 457 -0.25 -3.51 20.52
C ARG A 457 0.61 -2.33 20.93
N SER A 458 0.68 -1.34 20.04
CA SER A 458 1.31 -0.05 20.34
C SER A 458 0.68 1.07 19.50
N LEU A 459 0.93 2.32 19.91
CA LEU A 459 0.72 3.48 19.04
C LEU A 459 2.07 3.99 18.54
N LEU A 460 2.14 4.34 17.27
CA LEU A 460 3.22 5.15 16.71
C LEU A 460 2.65 6.51 16.30
N ILE A 461 3.29 7.57 16.76
CA ILE A 461 2.86 8.95 16.54
C ILE A 461 3.96 9.67 15.80
N GLU A 462 3.63 10.28 14.67
CA GLU A 462 4.60 10.89 13.75
C GLU A 462 4.13 12.24 13.21
N ASN A 463 5.10 13.10 12.87
CA ASN A 463 4.85 14.41 12.27
C ASN A 463 4.97 14.32 10.75
N ARG A 464 3.84 14.43 10.03
CA ARG A 464 3.77 14.45 8.56
C ARG A 464 3.60 15.88 8.08
N GLN A 465 4.53 16.37 7.27
CA GLN A 465 4.56 17.75 6.78
C GLN A 465 4.92 17.75 5.30
N PRO A 466 4.48 18.72 4.49
CA PRO A 466 4.72 18.73 3.04
C PRO A 466 6.15 19.16 2.71
N VAL A 467 7.13 18.39 3.19
CA VAL A 467 8.57 18.59 3.02
C VAL A 467 9.20 17.30 2.53
N GLY A 468 10.19 17.40 1.64
CA GLY A 468 10.78 16.23 0.99
C GLY A 468 9.71 15.37 0.33
N ASP A 469 9.81 14.05 0.49
CA ASP A 469 8.89 13.09 -0.13
C ASP A 469 7.46 13.12 0.43
N ASP A 470 7.25 13.69 1.62
CA ASP A 470 5.90 13.83 2.19
C ASP A 470 5.08 14.89 1.42
N ALA A 471 5.68 15.67 0.49
CA ALA A 471 4.96 16.64 -0.34
C ALA A 471 3.89 16.01 -1.26
N VAL A 472 3.91 14.69 -1.48
CA VAL A 472 2.88 13.96 -2.23
C VAL A 472 1.66 13.59 -1.39
N LEU A 473 1.77 13.64 -0.06
CA LEU A 473 0.69 13.26 0.86
C LEU A 473 -0.48 14.24 0.79
N PRO A 474 -1.71 13.76 1.08
CA PRO A 474 -2.92 14.57 0.90
C PRO A 474 -3.13 15.64 1.99
N ALA A 475 -2.49 15.49 3.15
CA ALA A 475 -2.62 16.42 4.28
C ALA A 475 -1.35 16.43 5.14
N ALA A 476 -1.33 17.27 6.18
CA ALA A 476 -0.22 17.42 7.11
C ALA A 476 -0.73 17.52 8.55
N GLY A 477 0.07 17.08 9.52
CA GLY A 477 -0.29 17.09 10.94
C GLY A 477 0.34 15.92 11.72
N VAL A 478 -0.25 15.62 12.88
CA VAL A 478 0.07 14.44 13.68
C VAL A 478 -0.67 13.24 13.11
N LEU A 479 0.05 12.27 12.57
CA LEU A 479 -0.53 10.98 12.25
C LEU A 479 -0.36 10.03 13.44
N VAL A 480 -1.45 9.38 13.86
CA VAL A 480 -1.43 8.33 14.89
C VAL A 480 -1.71 7.01 14.21
N LEU A 481 -0.80 6.07 14.37
CA LEU A 481 -0.88 4.71 13.84
C LEU A 481 -1.14 3.74 14.99
N GLU A 482 -2.27 3.04 14.93
CA GLU A 482 -2.58 1.94 15.81
C GLU A 482 -1.98 0.66 15.23
N VAL A 483 -1.02 0.08 15.96
CA VAL A 483 -0.29 -1.11 15.54
C VAL A 483 -0.72 -2.31 16.37
N ASP A 484 -1.03 -3.41 15.71
CA ASP A 484 -1.40 -4.69 16.29
C ASP A 484 -0.72 -5.84 15.53
N THR A 485 0.43 -6.29 16.05
CA THR A 485 1.25 -7.33 15.42
C THR A 485 0.72 -8.76 15.62
N ALA A 486 -0.35 -8.93 16.42
CA ALA A 486 -1.05 -10.20 16.52
C ALA A 486 -1.90 -10.49 15.27
N ARG A 487 -2.28 -9.45 14.53
CA ARG A 487 -3.03 -9.59 13.28
C ARG A 487 -2.17 -10.21 12.18
N GLU A 488 -2.87 -10.88 11.28
CA GLU A 488 -2.28 -11.35 10.04
C GLU A 488 -2.13 -10.20 9.04
N GLU A 489 -1.21 -10.39 8.12
CA GLU A 489 -1.03 -9.51 6.98
C GLU A 489 -2.32 -9.39 6.18
N GLY A 490 -2.63 -8.20 5.68
CA GLY A 490 -3.92 -7.93 5.04
C GLY A 490 -5.08 -7.64 5.99
N ALA A 491 -4.96 -7.92 7.31
CA ALA A 491 -6.02 -7.69 8.30
C ALA A 491 -5.90 -6.35 9.05
N GLY A 492 -5.00 -5.48 8.61
CA GLY A 492 -4.77 -4.17 9.21
C GLY A 492 -3.92 -4.24 10.47
N ILE A 493 -2.68 -4.73 10.33
CA ILE A 493 -1.61 -4.66 11.35
C ILE A 493 -1.34 -3.21 11.75
N VAL A 494 -1.39 -2.28 10.79
CA VAL A 494 -1.29 -0.84 11.04
C VAL A 494 -2.56 -0.18 10.56
N ARG A 495 -3.17 0.63 11.42
CA ARG A 495 -4.33 1.46 11.09
C ARG A 495 -4.05 2.92 11.41
N ALA A 496 -4.28 3.80 10.45
CA ALA A 496 -4.24 5.23 10.70
C ALA A 496 -5.52 5.65 11.44
N ALA A 497 -5.37 6.35 12.56
CA ALA A 497 -6.49 7.02 13.20
C ALA A 497 -6.92 8.21 12.32
N ASP A 498 -8.23 8.36 12.13
CA ASP A 498 -8.80 9.32 11.20
C ASP A 498 -9.38 10.53 11.93
N ALA A 499 -8.70 11.68 11.84
CA ALA A 499 -9.17 12.94 12.41
C ALA A 499 -10.42 13.51 11.71
N ASN A 500 -10.68 13.09 10.47
CA ASN A 500 -11.85 13.53 9.71
C ASN A 500 -12.42 12.42 8.81
N PRO A 501 -13.24 11.52 9.39
CA PRO A 501 -13.91 10.45 8.64
C PRO A 501 -14.88 10.92 7.54
N GLY A 502 -15.23 12.22 7.52
CA GLY A 502 -16.00 12.82 6.44
C GLY A 502 -15.22 12.97 5.14
N VAL A 503 -13.88 12.92 5.19
CA VAL A 503 -13.02 12.91 4.01
C VAL A 503 -12.64 11.45 3.70
N PRO A 504 -13.02 10.91 2.54
CA PRO A 504 -12.83 9.51 2.24
C PRO A 504 -11.35 9.12 2.15
N ARG A 505 -11.08 7.81 2.25
CA ARG A 505 -9.77 7.19 1.96
C ARG A 505 -8.63 7.74 2.82
N LEU A 506 -8.94 8.13 4.07
CA LEU A 506 -7.97 8.61 5.04
C LEU A 506 -7.18 9.85 4.56
N GLN A 507 -7.69 10.61 3.59
CA GLN A 507 -6.96 11.75 3.03
C GLN A 507 -6.77 12.89 4.03
N ALA A 508 -7.62 12.99 5.04
CA ALA A 508 -7.52 13.97 6.14
C ALA A 508 -7.32 13.29 7.50
N ALA A 509 -6.59 12.16 7.53
CA ALA A 509 -6.34 11.43 8.77
C ALA A 509 -5.53 12.19 9.84
N PRO A 510 -4.50 13.01 9.51
CA PRO A 510 -3.69 13.67 10.52
C PRO A 510 -4.47 14.68 11.36
N PHE A 511 -4.19 14.68 12.66
CA PHE A 511 -4.72 15.66 13.62
C PHE A 511 -3.92 16.97 13.49
N VAL A 512 -4.64 18.08 13.40
CA VAL A 512 -4.07 19.43 13.28
C VAL A 512 -4.46 20.30 14.48
N PRO A 513 -3.64 21.30 14.85
CA PRO A 513 -3.96 22.21 15.96
C PRO A 513 -5.09 23.22 15.64
N ALA A 514 -5.60 23.24 14.40
CA ALA A 514 -6.57 24.23 13.92
C ALA A 514 -8.04 23.82 14.14
N ALA A 515 -8.95 24.81 14.10
CA ALA A 515 -10.39 24.63 14.24
C ALA A 515 -11.04 23.95 13.01
N GLY A 516 -12.10 23.14 13.24
CA GLY A 516 -12.95 22.58 12.17
C GLY A 516 -12.91 21.05 11.97
N GLN A 517 -12.08 20.33 12.74
CA GLN A 517 -11.98 18.86 12.74
C GLN A 517 -11.73 18.32 14.16
N VAL A 518 -11.72 17.00 14.35
CA VAL A 518 -11.33 16.40 15.63
C VAL A 518 -9.87 16.81 15.92
N ARG A 519 -9.67 17.58 16.98
CA ARG A 519 -8.36 18.22 17.27
C ARG A 519 -7.36 17.30 17.97
N TYR A 520 -7.82 16.14 18.45
CA TYR A 520 -6.97 15.22 19.21
C TYR A 520 -7.44 13.77 19.03
N TYR A 521 -6.48 12.86 19.01
CA TYR A 521 -6.75 11.44 19.11
C TYR A 521 -7.11 11.10 20.56
N ARG A 522 -8.12 10.25 20.76
CA ARG A 522 -8.53 9.77 22.07
C ARG A 522 -8.95 8.32 21.99
N ASN A 523 -8.29 7.45 22.74
CA ASN A 523 -8.66 6.06 22.90
C ASN A 523 -8.75 5.72 24.39
N ALA A 524 -9.99 5.59 24.87
CA ALA A 524 -10.29 5.34 26.28
C ALA A 524 -9.89 3.93 26.72
N ASP A 525 -9.98 2.94 25.82
CA ASP A 525 -9.71 1.54 26.13
C ASP A 525 -8.22 1.29 26.43
N VAL A 526 -7.34 2.05 25.78
CA VAL A 526 -5.88 1.98 25.99
C VAL A 526 -5.36 3.08 26.91
N GLY A 527 -6.23 4.01 27.33
CA GLY A 527 -5.88 5.08 28.27
C GLY A 527 -4.95 6.16 27.70
N VAL A 528 -4.98 6.39 26.38
CA VAL A 528 -4.09 7.35 25.70
C VAL A 528 -4.88 8.38 24.89
N ALA A 529 -4.41 9.62 24.92
CA ALA A 529 -4.84 10.70 24.05
C ALA A 529 -3.62 11.47 23.54
N VAL A 530 -3.72 11.99 22.31
CA VAL A 530 -2.63 12.70 21.63
C VAL A 530 -3.20 13.96 21.00
N ALA A 531 -2.59 15.11 21.27
CA ALA A 531 -2.98 16.36 20.64
C ALA A 531 -1.78 17.11 20.07
N PRO A 532 -1.84 17.62 18.83
CA PRO A 532 -0.97 18.69 18.38
C PRO A 532 -1.23 19.95 19.21
N LEU A 533 -0.16 20.62 19.65
CA LEU A 533 -0.20 21.88 20.36
C LEU A 533 0.16 23.05 19.44
N ALA A 534 1.21 22.89 18.63
CA ALA A 534 1.67 23.92 17.69
C ALA A 534 2.56 23.31 16.59
N VAL A 535 2.60 23.99 15.44
CA VAL A 535 3.61 23.74 14.40
C VAL A 535 4.57 24.93 14.40
N GLU A 536 5.85 24.67 14.62
CA GLU A 536 6.91 25.67 14.67
C GLU A 536 7.35 26.09 13.25
N PRO A 537 8.08 27.21 13.08
CA PRO A 537 8.50 27.69 11.75
C PRO A 537 9.32 26.68 10.93
N ASP A 538 10.11 25.83 11.60
CA ASP A 538 10.90 24.75 10.96
C ASP A 538 10.06 23.49 10.68
N ARG A 539 8.73 23.56 10.85
CA ARG A 539 7.76 22.47 10.76
C ARG A 539 7.87 21.42 11.86
N THR A 540 8.66 21.66 12.91
CA THR A 540 8.61 20.85 14.14
C THR A 540 7.21 20.91 14.74
N LEU A 541 6.68 19.76 15.10
CA LEU A 541 5.37 19.67 15.72
C LEU A 541 5.54 19.45 17.21
N ARG A 542 5.04 20.40 18.00
CA ARG A 542 4.83 20.25 19.43
C ARG A 542 3.52 19.52 19.66
N LEU A 543 3.57 18.39 20.35
CA LEU A 543 2.39 17.61 20.71
C LEU A 543 2.45 17.22 22.19
N VAL A 544 1.31 16.82 22.73
CA VAL A 544 1.23 16.15 24.03
C VAL A 544 0.69 14.74 23.84
N VAL A 545 1.32 13.77 24.50
CA VAL A 545 0.75 12.43 24.75
C VAL A 545 0.34 12.40 26.21
N THR A 546 -0.93 12.08 26.49
CA THR A 546 -1.49 12.15 27.83
C THR A 546 -2.64 11.14 27.99
N THR A 547 -3.35 11.19 29.12
CA THR A 547 -4.55 10.39 29.32
C THR A 547 -5.79 11.07 28.70
N PRO A 548 -6.81 10.31 28.30
CA PRO A 548 -8.09 10.84 27.83
C PRO A 548 -8.77 11.83 28.79
N LYS A 549 -8.50 11.74 30.10
CA LYS A 549 -9.06 12.65 31.10
C LYS A 549 -8.35 14.01 31.14
N ARG A 550 -7.07 14.04 30.76
CA ARG A 550 -6.21 15.24 30.85
C ARG A 550 -6.06 15.96 29.52
N ILE A 551 -6.57 15.41 28.42
CA ILE A 551 -6.39 16.02 27.09
C ILE A 551 -6.99 17.43 27.00
N THR A 552 -8.09 17.66 27.71
CA THR A 552 -8.79 18.95 27.81
C THR A 552 -7.99 20.03 28.54
N ASP A 553 -6.99 19.64 29.34
CA ASP A 553 -6.06 20.58 29.99
C ASP A 553 -5.17 21.29 28.94
N PHE A 554 -5.00 20.68 27.77
CA PHE A 554 -4.12 21.14 26.70
C PHE A 554 -4.90 21.64 25.47
N VAL A 555 -5.97 20.94 25.12
CA VAL A 555 -6.86 21.30 24.01
C VAL A 555 -8.30 21.31 24.55
N PRO A 556 -8.80 22.47 24.99
CA PRO A 556 -10.16 22.59 25.48
C PRO A 556 -11.16 22.14 24.42
N ASP A 557 -12.21 21.43 24.83
CA ASP A 557 -13.33 21.14 23.93
C ASP A 557 -13.97 22.46 23.49
N ASP A 558 -14.29 22.59 22.20
CA ASP A 558 -15.11 23.68 21.69
C ASP A 558 -16.56 23.49 22.21
N ARG A 559 -16.79 23.76 23.50
CA ARG A 559 -18.12 24.02 24.03
C ARG A 559 -18.31 25.53 24.05
N ARG A 560 -18.83 26.07 22.95
CA ARG A 560 -19.65 27.28 22.95
C ARG A 560 -20.85 27.08 22.05
#